data_AF-A0A3D2QGE6-F1
#
_entry.id   AF-A0A3D2QGE6-F1
#
_cell.length_a   1.000
_cell.length_b   1.000
_cell.length_c   1.000
_cell.angle_alpha   90.00
_cell.angle_beta   90.00
_cell.angle_gamma   90.00
#
_symmetry.space_group_name_H-M   'P 1'
#
loop_
_entity.id
_entity.type
_entity.pdbx_description
1 polymer ?
#
loop_
_entity_poly.entity_id
_entity_poly.type
_entity_poly.pdbx_seq_one_letter_code
_entity_poly.pdbx_strand_id
1 'polypeptide(L)'
;MRKELLLGGLLLLLTPFGQCAAAHDFHEPPAVPPALKGTEPHNPRVLGYYLDNFISQGQMTVDEARSTYTYMIYRFYRRRRDLRAVQGMDRERRRAYMRERRAQRGNPLLEYALFTGIPLKRAVALVDLFHYNDMGTLQYGRLMKKRK
;
A
#
# COMPACT_ATOMS: atom_id res chain seq x y z
N MET A 1 -16.45 -59.56 38.81
CA MET A 1 -16.39 -58.45 39.78
C MET A 1 -15.15 -57.60 39.50
N ARG A 2 -15.34 -56.29 39.21
CA ARG A 2 -14.39 -55.14 39.24
C ARG A 2 -13.13 -55.23 38.34
N LYS A 3 -13.00 -54.47 37.23
CA LYS A 3 -12.58 -53.04 37.08
C LYS A 3 -11.24 -52.78 37.80
N GLU A 4 -10.14 -52.40 37.14
CA GLU A 4 -9.76 -51.06 36.62
C GLU A 4 -8.76 -51.23 35.44
N LEU A 5 -8.98 -50.77 34.20
CA LEU A 5 -8.78 -49.41 33.66
C LEU A 5 -7.47 -48.71 34.07
N LEU A 6 -6.39 -48.94 33.32
CA LEU A 6 -5.24 -48.03 33.24
C LEU A 6 -5.36 -47.17 31.97
N LEU A 7 -5.59 -45.88 32.19
CA LEU A 7 -5.63 -44.81 31.20
C LEU A 7 -4.33 -44.74 30.41
N GLY A 8 -4.37 -45.12 29.13
CA GLY A 8 -3.40 -44.68 28.14
C GLY A 8 -3.81 -43.30 27.61
N GLY A 9 -3.10 -42.25 28.05
CA GLY A 9 -3.37 -40.88 27.65
C GLY A 9 -3.14 -40.64 26.15
N LEU A 10 -4.22 -40.33 25.44
CA LEU A 10 -4.19 -39.77 24.08
C LEU A 10 -3.91 -38.27 24.19
N LEU A 11 -2.64 -37.87 24.05
CA LEU A 11 -2.27 -36.47 23.90
C LEU A 11 -2.49 -36.04 22.44
N LEU A 12 -3.70 -35.56 22.15
CA LEU A 12 -3.98 -34.83 20.92
C LEU A 12 -3.12 -33.56 20.90
N LEU A 13 -2.08 -33.55 20.07
CA LEU A 13 -1.36 -32.34 19.68
C LEU A 13 -2.32 -31.46 18.88
N LEU A 14 -2.98 -30.53 19.58
CA LEU A 14 -3.67 -29.40 18.98
C LEU A 14 -2.64 -28.56 18.21
N THR A 15 -2.62 -28.71 16.90
CA THR A 15 -1.98 -27.74 16.01
C THR A 15 -2.71 -26.41 16.14
N PRO A 16 -2.05 -25.31 16.53
CA PRO A 16 -2.67 -24.01 16.44
C PRO A 16 -2.75 -23.64 14.95
N PHE A 17 -3.89 -23.93 14.33
CA PHE A 17 -4.36 -23.18 13.16
C PHE A 17 -4.65 -21.75 13.62
N GLY A 18 -3.60 -20.94 13.57
CA GLY A 18 -3.60 -19.57 14.04
C GLY A 18 -2.34 -18.89 13.56
N GLN A 19 -1.99 -19.05 12.28
CA GLN A 19 -1.25 -18.00 11.59
C GLN A 19 -2.14 -16.76 11.60
N CYS A 20 -2.04 -15.98 12.68
CA CYS A 20 -2.24 -14.55 12.57
C CYS A 20 -1.39 -14.14 11.36
N ALA A 21 -2.06 -13.71 10.29
CA ALA A 21 -1.37 -13.10 9.16
C ALA A 21 -0.45 -12.05 9.75
N ALA A 22 0.87 -12.32 9.69
CA ALA A 22 1.86 -11.36 10.14
C ALA A 22 1.47 -10.03 9.50
N ALA A 23 1.30 -8.99 10.31
CA ALA A 23 1.29 -7.65 9.79
C ALA A 23 2.51 -7.60 8.85
N HIS A 24 2.29 -7.34 7.56
CA HIS A 24 3.39 -7.28 6.62
C HIS A 24 4.32 -6.19 7.14
N ASP A 25 5.41 -6.61 7.78
CA ASP A 25 6.34 -5.70 8.43
C ASP A 25 6.83 -4.75 7.34
N PHE A 26 6.63 -3.46 7.58
CA PHE A 26 7.17 -2.41 6.74
C PHE A 26 8.68 -2.52 6.77
N HIS A 27 9.25 -3.25 5.82
CA HIS A 27 10.70 -3.37 5.72
C HIS A 27 11.22 -2.19 4.90
N GLU A 28 11.46 -1.09 5.60
CA GLU A 28 12.25 0.01 5.05
C GLU A 28 13.56 -0.54 4.48
N PRO A 29 13.88 -0.28 3.19
CA PRO A 29 15.03 -0.86 2.55
C PRO A 29 16.32 -0.56 3.35
N PRO A 30 17.21 -1.54 3.51
CA PRO A 30 18.50 -1.33 4.19
C PRO A 30 19.30 -0.18 3.58
N ALA A 31 19.20 0.00 2.26
CA ALA A 31 19.87 1.04 1.49
C ALA A 31 19.37 2.47 1.75
N VAL A 32 18.20 2.67 2.40
CA VAL A 32 17.76 4.01 2.79
C VAL A 32 18.78 4.61 3.77
N PRO A 33 19.37 5.79 3.50
CA PRO A 33 20.35 6.39 4.40
C PRO A 33 19.77 6.69 5.79
N PRO A 34 20.57 6.65 6.88
CA PRO A 34 20.10 6.94 8.24
C PRO A 34 19.31 8.24 8.38
N ALA A 35 19.74 9.30 7.70
CA ALA A 35 19.07 10.61 7.73
C ALA A 35 17.68 10.65 7.05
N LEU A 36 17.32 9.59 6.31
CA LEU A 36 16.05 9.46 5.59
C LEU A 36 15.17 8.32 6.14
N LYS A 37 15.65 7.56 7.13
CA LYS A 37 14.90 6.47 7.76
C LYS A 37 13.57 6.97 8.35
N GLY A 38 12.54 6.16 8.27
CA GLY A 38 11.17 6.48 8.69
C GLY A 38 10.41 7.42 7.75
N THR A 39 10.99 7.79 6.59
CA THR A 39 10.29 8.59 5.58
C THR A 39 9.31 7.71 4.80
N GLU A 40 8.09 8.20 4.58
CA GLU A 40 7.08 7.46 3.81
C GLU A 40 7.59 7.06 2.40
N PRO A 41 7.29 5.84 1.90
CA PRO A 41 7.78 5.33 0.61
C PRO A 41 7.39 6.17 -0.61
N HIS A 42 6.31 6.94 -0.51
CA HIS A 42 5.83 7.81 -1.59
C HIS A 42 6.64 9.12 -1.71
N ASN A 43 7.55 9.40 -0.78
CA ASN A 43 8.35 10.61 -0.81
C ASN A 43 9.46 10.49 -1.87
N PRO A 44 9.59 11.47 -2.79
CA PRO A 44 10.62 11.47 -3.83
C PRO A 44 12.05 11.23 -3.33
N ARG A 45 12.37 11.62 -2.08
CA ARG A 45 13.71 11.47 -1.50
C ARG A 45 14.08 10.02 -1.21
N VAL A 46 13.10 9.15 -0.95
CA VAL A 46 13.35 7.74 -0.62
C VAL A 46 12.79 6.76 -1.64
N LEU A 47 11.89 7.22 -2.51
CA LEU A 47 11.17 6.40 -3.49
C LEU A 47 12.08 5.48 -4.30
N GLY A 48 13.24 5.98 -4.76
CA GLY A 48 14.20 5.17 -5.52
C GLY A 48 14.65 3.91 -4.77
N TYR A 49 15.01 4.05 -3.49
CA TYR A 49 15.45 2.92 -2.66
C TYR A 49 14.37 1.84 -2.50
N TYR A 50 13.10 2.24 -2.38
CA TYR A 50 11.99 1.29 -2.29
C TYR A 50 11.78 0.56 -3.62
N LEU A 51 11.80 1.29 -4.73
CA LEU A 51 11.65 0.70 -6.06
C LEU A 51 12.79 -0.28 -6.38
N ASP A 52 14.03 0.10 -6.11
CA ASP A 52 15.21 -0.76 -6.31
C ASP A 52 15.12 -2.02 -5.43
N ASN A 53 14.66 -1.88 -4.19
CA ASN A 53 14.44 -3.01 -3.31
C ASN A 53 13.39 -3.97 -3.88
N PHE A 54 12.25 -3.46 -4.37
CA PHE A 54 11.21 -4.29 -5.00
C PHE A 54 11.69 -4.99 -6.27
N ILE A 55 12.54 -4.34 -7.07
CA ILE A 55 13.19 -4.96 -8.23
C ILE A 55 14.12 -6.09 -7.77
N SER A 56 14.98 -5.84 -6.78
CA SER A 56 15.94 -6.85 -6.29
C SER A 56 15.26 -8.09 -5.71
N GLN A 57 14.05 -7.92 -5.18
CA GLN A 57 13.21 -8.99 -4.63
C GLN A 57 12.32 -9.67 -5.69
N GLY A 58 12.39 -9.24 -6.96
CA GLY A 58 11.57 -9.79 -8.05
C GLY A 58 10.08 -9.42 -7.96
N GLN A 59 9.72 -8.45 -7.11
CA GLN A 59 8.33 -8.05 -6.88
C GLN A 59 7.84 -7.00 -7.88
N MET A 60 8.75 -6.29 -8.56
CA MET A 60 8.47 -5.26 -9.54
C MET A 60 9.47 -5.34 -10.71
N THR A 61 9.01 -5.10 -11.94
CA THR A 61 9.92 -4.98 -13.08
C THR A 61 10.55 -3.59 -13.15
N VAL A 62 11.65 -3.45 -13.89
CA VAL A 62 12.31 -2.15 -14.10
C VAL A 62 11.36 -1.14 -14.77
N ASP A 63 10.53 -1.58 -15.71
CA ASP A 63 9.57 -0.70 -16.41
C ASP A 63 8.39 -0.28 -15.50
N GLU A 64 7.91 -1.19 -14.66
CA GLU A 64 6.92 -0.89 -13.61
C GLU A 64 7.48 0.14 -12.62
N ALA A 65 8.74 -0.02 -12.21
CA ALA A 65 9.40 0.91 -11.32
C ALA A 65 9.58 2.29 -11.96
N ARG A 66 10.01 2.37 -13.22
CA ARG A 66 10.22 3.65 -13.93
C ARG A 66 8.91 4.43 -14.09
N SER A 67 7.85 3.77 -14.53
CA SER A 67 6.53 4.39 -14.68
C SER A 67 5.95 4.78 -13.33
N THR A 68 6.10 3.93 -12.30
CA THR A 68 5.68 4.24 -10.93
C THR A 68 6.45 5.43 -10.34
N TYR A 69 7.76 5.53 -10.59
CA TYR A 69 8.57 6.65 -10.15
C TYR A 69 7.98 7.96 -10.67
N THR A 70 7.75 8.01 -11.99
CA THR A 70 7.18 9.17 -12.68
C THR A 70 5.82 9.55 -12.10
N TYR A 71 4.95 8.56 -11.87
CA TYR A 71 3.64 8.78 -11.27
C TYR A 71 3.73 9.37 -9.85
N MET A 72 4.62 8.86 -9.01
CA MET A 72 4.77 9.34 -7.63
C MET A 72 5.33 10.76 -7.58
N ILE A 73 6.26 11.11 -8.46
CA ILE A 73 6.73 12.50 -8.62
C ILE A 73 5.56 13.42 -9.03
N TYR A 74 4.77 13.03 -10.03
CA TYR A 74 3.58 13.78 -10.44
C TYR A 74 2.61 13.99 -9.27
N ARG A 75 2.29 12.91 -8.54
CA ARG A 75 1.39 12.94 -7.38
C ARG A 75 1.92 13.85 -6.28
N PHE A 76 3.22 13.81 -5.99
CA PHE A 76 3.87 14.64 -4.98
C PHE A 76 3.75 16.13 -5.31
N TYR A 77 4.10 16.55 -6.53
CA TYR A 77 4.01 17.96 -6.92
C TYR A 77 2.57 18.45 -6.97
N ARG A 78 1.63 17.62 -7.44
CA ARG A 78 0.20 17.92 -7.40
C ARG A 78 -0.29 18.12 -5.97
N ARG A 79 0.09 17.24 -5.03
CA ARG A 79 -0.27 17.37 -3.61
C ARG A 79 0.29 18.65 -2.99
N ARG A 80 1.56 18.99 -3.30
CA ARG A 80 2.18 20.24 -2.84
C ARG A 80 1.45 21.47 -3.39
N ARG A 81 0.99 21.44 -4.64
CA ARG A 81 0.18 22.52 -5.21
C ARG A 81 -1.12 22.70 -4.44
N ASP A 82 -1.85 21.61 -4.15
CA ASP A 82 -3.08 21.70 -3.35
C ASP A 82 -2.81 22.28 -1.96
N LEU A 83 -1.73 21.86 -1.31
CA LEU A 83 -1.38 22.33 0.03
C LEU A 83 -1.06 23.82 0.06
N ARG A 84 -0.38 24.34 -0.97
CA ARG A 84 -0.16 25.79 -1.13
C ARG A 84 -1.46 26.53 -1.38
N ALA A 85 -2.35 25.99 -2.21
CA ALA A 85 -3.62 26.64 -2.54
C ALA A 85 -4.53 26.81 -1.32
N VAL A 86 -4.47 25.89 -0.35
CA VAL A 86 -5.27 25.97 0.89
C VAL A 86 -4.56 26.66 2.06
N GLN A 87 -3.37 27.20 1.84
CA GLN A 87 -2.64 27.91 2.87
C GLN A 87 -3.42 29.17 3.29
N GLY A 88 -3.61 29.37 4.59
CA GLY A 88 -4.38 30.50 5.13
C GLY A 88 -5.91 30.34 5.01
N MET A 89 -6.42 29.28 4.39
CA MET A 89 -7.86 28.98 4.43
C MET A 89 -8.27 28.48 5.81
N ASP A 90 -9.48 28.84 6.25
CA ASP A 90 -10.12 28.20 7.39
C ASP A 90 -10.39 26.70 7.13
N ARG A 91 -10.76 25.99 8.21
CA ARG A 91 -10.96 24.54 8.18
C ARG A 91 -12.06 24.11 7.22
N GLU A 92 -13.12 24.89 7.06
CA GLU A 92 -14.26 24.54 6.20
C GLU A 92 -13.90 24.70 4.73
N ARG A 93 -13.38 25.86 4.35
CA ARG A 93 -12.91 26.16 2.99
C ARG A 93 -11.83 25.18 2.56
N ARG A 94 -10.86 24.89 3.44
CA ARG A 94 -9.84 23.86 3.20
C ARG A 94 -10.45 22.49 2.93
N ARG A 95 -11.45 22.05 3.72
CA ARG A 95 -12.11 20.76 3.51
C ARG A 95 -12.89 20.74 2.19
N ALA A 96 -13.61 21.82 1.87
CA ALA A 96 -14.36 21.94 0.62
C ALA A 96 -13.45 21.84 -0.60
N TYR A 97 -12.37 22.64 -0.64
CA TYR A 97 -11.36 22.60 -1.71
C TYR A 97 -10.79 21.18 -1.88
N MET A 98 -10.37 20.56 -0.78
CA MET A 98 -9.77 19.23 -0.80
C MET A 98 -10.75 18.13 -1.21
N ARG A 99 -12.04 18.25 -0.85
CA ARG A 99 -13.08 17.32 -1.32
C ARG A 99 -13.29 17.45 -2.82
N GLU A 100 -13.40 18.66 -3.34
CA GLU A 100 -13.57 18.93 -4.77
C GLU A 100 -12.41 18.35 -5.58
N ARG A 101 -11.16 18.60 -5.16
CA ARG A 101 -9.98 18.03 -5.85
C ARG A 101 -9.94 16.50 -5.82
N ARG A 102 -10.38 15.86 -4.72
CA ARG A 102 -10.50 14.39 -4.65
C ARG A 102 -11.60 13.87 -5.57
N ALA A 103 -12.73 14.56 -5.66
CA ALA A 103 -13.82 14.19 -6.55
C ALA A 103 -13.37 14.22 -8.03
N GLN A 104 -12.63 15.26 -8.43
CA GLN A 104 -12.07 15.39 -9.79
C GLN A 104 -11.07 14.28 -10.14
N ARG A 105 -10.29 13.79 -9.17
CA ARG A 105 -9.30 12.71 -9.38
C ARG A 105 -9.92 11.33 -9.48
N GLY A 106 -11.07 11.13 -8.84
CA GLY A 106 -11.73 9.83 -8.78
C GLY A 106 -10.94 8.81 -7.95
N ASN A 107 -10.84 7.58 -8.45
CA ASN A 107 -10.22 6.47 -7.73
C ASN A 107 -8.68 6.49 -7.90
N PRO A 108 -7.89 6.57 -6.82
CA PRO A 108 -6.43 6.63 -6.90
C PRO A 108 -5.76 5.43 -7.57
N LEU A 109 -6.30 4.21 -7.39
CA LEU A 109 -5.80 3.00 -8.04
C LEU A 109 -6.02 3.06 -9.56
N LEU A 110 -7.21 3.53 -9.98
CA LEU A 110 -7.50 3.69 -11.41
C LEU A 110 -6.62 4.76 -12.03
N GLU A 111 -6.43 5.89 -11.35
CA GLU A 111 -5.52 6.95 -11.81
C GLU A 111 -4.10 6.41 -11.98
N TYR A 112 -3.61 5.63 -11.00
CA TYR A 112 -2.29 5.01 -11.07
C TYR A 112 -2.18 4.09 -12.28
N ALA A 113 -3.10 3.13 -12.45
CA ALA A 113 -3.09 2.19 -13.56
C ALA A 113 -3.12 2.90 -14.94
N LEU A 114 -3.98 3.92 -15.09
CA LEU A 114 -4.10 4.68 -16.33
C LEU A 114 -2.84 5.51 -16.62
N PHE A 115 -2.25 6.14 -15.61
CA PHE A 115 -1.06 6.97 -15.78
C PHE A 115 0.16 6.12 -16.17
N THR A 116 0.35 4.98 -15.52
CA THR A 116 1.53 4.14 -15.74
C THR A 116 1.38 3.17 -16.91
N GLY A 117 0.16 2.95 -17.40
CA GLY A 117 -0.14 1.90 -18.37
C GLY A 117 -0.11 0.49 -17.76
N ILE A 118 0.07 0.36 -16.45
CA ILE A 118 0.10 -0.93 -15.76
C ILE A 118 -1.33 -1.49 -15.69
N PRO A 119 -1.57 -2.75 -16.08
CA PRO A 119 -2.88 -3.36 -16.00
C PRO A 119 -3.48 -3.25 -14.60
N LEU A 120 -4.76 -2.92 -14.49
CA LEU A 120 -5.41 -2.62 -13.20
C LEU A 120 -5.20 -3.71 -12.14
N LYS A 121 -5.27 -5.00 -12.51
CA LYS A 121 -4.99 -6.11 -11.58
C LYS A 121 -3.55 -6.10 -11.06
N ARG A 122 -2.58 -5.76 -11.91
CA ARG A 122 -1.18 -5.64 -11.50
C ARG A 122 -0.97 -4.39 -10.64
N ALA A 123 -1.64 -3.29 -10.98
CA ALA A 123 -1.62 -2.06 -10.20
C ALA A 123 -2.13 -2.27 -8.75
N VAL A 124 -3.10 -3.17 -8.52
CA VAL A 124 -3.55 -3.57 -7.18
C VAL A 124 -2.37 -4.10 -6.36
N ALA A 125 -1.68 -5.10 -6.89
CA ALA A 125 -0.56 -5.74 -6.20
C ALA A 125 0.58 -4.74 -5.92
N LEU A 126 0.87 -3.84 -6.86
CA LEU A 126 1.89 -2.82 -6.65
C LEU A 126 1.47 -1.77 -5.61
N VAL A 127 0.20 -1.39 -5.55
CA VAL A 127 -0.29 -0.50 -4.48
C VAL A 127 -0.23 -1.19 -3.11
N ASP A 128 -0.62 -2.45 -3.03
CA ASP A 128 -0.53 -3.25 -1.80
C ASP A 128 0.95 -3.35 -1.34
N LEU A 129 1.87 -3.53 -2.29
CA LEU A 129 3.31 -3.59 -2.04
C LEU A 129 3.84 -2.29 -1.40
N PHE A 130 3.43 -1.12 -1.90
CA PHE A 130 3.85 0.17 -1.35
C PHE A 130 3.29 0.45 0.06
N HIS A 131 2.13 -0.10 0.38
CA HIS A 131 1.43 0.18 1.63
C HIS A 131 1.58 -0.93 2.68
N TYR A 132 2.18 -2.06 2.29
CA TYR A 132 2.33 -3.25 3.12
C TYR A 132 0.99 -3.68 3.76
N ASN A 133 -0.10 -3.52 3.01
CA ASN A 133 -1.45 -3.89 3.40
C ASN A 133 -2.32 -4.06 2.15
N ASP A 134 -3.61 -4.34 2.35
CA ASP A 134 -4.58 -4.61 1.29
C ASP A 134 -5.20 -3.33 0.67
N MET A 135 -4.52 -2.18 0.72
CA MET A 135 -5.09 -0.90 0.27
C MET A 135 -5.50 -0.89 -1.20
N GLY A 136 -4.67 -1.41 -2.10
CA GLY A 136 -4.98 -1.63 -3.50
C GLY A 136 -6.19 -2.54 -3.66
N THR A 137 -6.23 -3.64 -2.90
CA THR A 137 -7.36 -4.58 -2.91
C THR A 137 -8.66 -3.91 -2.47
N LEU A 138 -8.63 -3.11 -1.39
CA LEU A 138 -9.77 -2.31 -0.92
C LEU A 138 -10.21 -1.27 -1.95
N GLN A 139 -9.26 -0.59 -2.61
CA GLN A 139 -9.56 0.40 -3.65
C GLN A 139 -10.19 -0.24 -4.89
N TYR A 140 -9.75 -1.44 -5.26
CA TYR A 140 -10.33 -2.23 -6.34
C TYR A 140 -11.76 -2.65 -6.00
N GLY A 141 -12.01 -3.17 -4.79
CA GLY A 141 -13.35 -3.52 -4.32
C GLY A 141 -14.33 -2.34 -4.38
N ARG A 142 -13.89 -1.14 -3.96
CA ARG A 142 -14.70 0.10 -4.07
C ARG A 142 -14.96 0.49 -5.52
N LEU A 143 -13.99 0.33 -6.42
CA LEU A 143 -14.14 0.62 -7.84
C LEU A 143 -15.19 -0.30 -8.48
N MET A 144 -15.11 -1.60 -8.20
CA MET A 144 -16.04 -2.59 -8.78
C MET A 144 -17.47 -2.43 -8.25
N LYS A 145 -17.64 -2.05 -6.97
CA LYS A 145 -18.96 -1.74 -6.40
C LYS A 145 -19.64 -0.53 -7.06
N LYS A 146 -18.86 0.48 -7.48
CA LYS A 146 -19.41 1.67 -8.17
C LYS A 146 -19.79 1.45 -9.63
N ARG A 147 -19.35 0.35 -10.23
CA ARG A 147 -19.66 0.00 -11.64
C ARG A 147 -20.92 -0.86 -11.78
N LYS A 148 -21.46 -1.37 -10.68
CA LYS A 148 -22.76 -2.03 -10.60
C LYS A 148 -23.83 -0.97 -10.38
#